data_AF-A0A5Q0GXJ0-F1
#
_entry.id   AF-A0A5Q0GXJ0-F1
#
_cell.length_a   1.000
_cell.length_b   1.000
_cell.length_c   1.000
_cell.angle_alpha   90.00
_cell.angle_beta   90.00
_cell.angle_gamma   90.00
#
_symmetry.space_group_name_H-M   'P 1'
#
loop_
_entity.id
_entity.type
_entity.pdbx_description
1 polymer ?
#
loop_
_entity_poly.entity_id
_entity_poly.type
_entity_poly.pdbx_seq_one_letter_code
_entity_poly.pdbx_strand_id
1 'polypeptide(L)'
;MVVVTGAVQAGVVLAAVEFEVCWSHLGLGELPPVLDAPSPGRTRAERNELVWRVLDDLRHRGLLRGRDLHPDLVAGLTALARFSWAVDARVLGARRLRARAAATGRHGVLAVWEGDVVALRPLPPDALVAEVVRLAGDAPTGRGGSANVRAASLDAAVAAGGDLDGLAAALEARGERPADARAVARMCRDAHTRGQFGVRVTGRDGRPRSAPRVVAFHDTPAGRHLQLRRGGWVTVLPATAAQLAVQVGQVVDEALAVR
;
A
#
# COMPACT_ATOMS: atom_id res chain seq x y z
N MET A 1 -4.13 19.89 12.92
CA MET A 1 -2.66 20.04 12.79
C MET A 1 -2.07 18.64 12.82
N VAL A 2 -1.84 18.04 11.66
CA VAL A 2 -1.28 16.68 11.57
C VAL A 2 0.22 16.79 11.80
N VAL A 3 0.66 16.21 12.91
CA VAL A 3 2.09 16.12 13.23
C VAL A 3 2.67 15.00 12.37
N VAL A 4 3.30 15.38 11.25
CA VAL A 4 4.21 14.50 10.51
C VAL A 4 5.49 14.38 11.33
N THR A 5 5.47 13.55 12.36
CA THR A 5 6.66 13.23 13.16
C THR A 5 7.53 12.22 12.41
N GLY A 6 8.62 12.72 11.83
CA GLY A 6 9.70 11.93 11.23
C GLY A 6 10.34 12.66 10.05
N ALA A 7 11.40 13.43 10.33
CA ALA A 7 12.33 14.08 9.40
C ALA A 7 11.86 14.22 7.93
N VAL A 8 11.06 15.26 7.66
CA VAL A 8 10.73 15.69 6.30
C VAL A 8 11.88 16.54 5.78
N GLN A 9 12.68 16.01 4.86
CA GLN A 9 13.47 16.85 3.95
C GLN A 9 12.91 16.69 2.54
N ALA A 10 12.19 17.74 2.11
CA ALA A 10 11.53 18.00 0.83
C ALA A 10 10.44 17.01 0.37
N GLY A 11 9.18 17.28 0.74
CA GLY A 11 8.00 16.67 0.13
C GLY A 11 6.88 17.70 -0.08
N VAL A 12 6.04 17.49 -1.09
CA VAL A 12 4.85 18.34 -1.35
C VAL A 12 3.66 17.70 -0.64
N VAL A 13 2.92 18.48 0.14
CA VAL A 13 1.68 18.04 0.78
C VAL A 13 0.51 18.66 0.02
N LEU A 14 -0.49 17.85 -0.32
CA LEU A 14 -1.69 18.26 -1.05
C LEU A 14 -2.92 17.78 -0.31
N ALA A 15 -4.04 18.50 -0.42
CA ALA A 15 -5.33 17.88 -0.19
C ALA A 15 -5.60 16.81 -1.27
N ALA A 16 -6.39 15.79 -0.95
CA ALA A 16 -6.76 14.73 -1.90
C ALA A 16 -7.40 15.30 -3.17
N VAL A 17 -8.22 16.35 -3.02
CA VAL A 17 -8.83 17.07 -4.13
C VAL A 17 -7.80 17.83 -4.98
N GLU A 18 -6.77 18.42 -4.35
CA GLU A 18 -5.68 19.07 -5.07
C GLU A 18 -4.88 18.04 -5.88
N PHE A 19 -4.63 16.87 -5.30
CA PHE A 19 -3.98 15.76 -6.00
C PHE A 19 -4.78 15.33 -7.24
N GLU A 20 -6.09 15.11 -7.10
CA GLU A 20 -6.98 14.73 -8.21
C GLU A 20 -7.01 15.78 -9.33
N VAL A 21 -7.08 17.07 -8.96
CA VAL A 21 -7.04 18.18 -9.92
C VAL A 21 -5.69 18.24 -10.62
N CYS A 22 -4.57 18.13 -9.90
CA CYS A 22 -3.24 18.10 -10.52
C CYS A 22 -3.07 16.90 -11.46
N TRP A 23 -3.56 15.72 -11.05
CA TRP A 23 -3.54 14.51 -11.87
C TRP A 23 -4.30 14.69 -13.18
N SER A 24 -5.49 15.28 -13.10
CA SER A 24 -6.34 15.58 -14.25
C SER A 24 -5.74 16.68 -15.14
N HIS A 25 -5.18 17.72 -14.53
CA HIS A 25 -4.52 18.83 -15.21
C HIS A 25 -3.33 18.38 -16.06
N LEU A 26 -2.60 17.36 -15.60
CA LEU A 26 -1.50 16.73 -16.35
C LEU A 26 -1.95 15.65 -17.35
N GLY A 27 -3.24 15.32 -17.41
CA GLY A 27 -3.77 14.31 -18.33
C GLY A 27 -3.21 12.91 -18.09
N LEU A 28 -3.00 12.51 -16.83
CA LEU A 28 -2.33 11.26 -16.47
C LEU A 28 -3.23 10.01 -16.56
N GLY A 29 -4.44 10.14 -17.11
CA GLY A 29 -5.40 9.04 -17.26
C GLY A 29 -6.12 8.71 -15.95
N GLU A 30 -6.54 7.46 -15.79
CA GLU A 30 -7.24 6.99 -14.60
C GLU A 30 -6.35 6.96 -13.37
N LEU A 31 -6.92 7.31 -12.22
CA LEU A 31 -6.22 7.17 -10.94
C LEU A 31 -6.00 5.70 -10.62
N PRO A 32 -4.80 5.31 -10.16
CA PRO A 32 -4.56 3.95 -9.73
C PRO A 32 -5.51 3.53 -8.60
N PRO A 33 -5.99 2.28 -8.53
CA PRO A 33 -7.00 1.87 -7.54
C PRO A 33 -6.60 2.02 -6.06
N VAL A 34 -5.31 2.12 -5.75
CA VAL A 34 -4.85 2.43 -4.39
C VAL A 34 -4.97 3.93 -4.07
N LEU A 35 -4.95 4.78 -5.10
CA LEU A 35 -5.05 6.23 -5.06
C LEU A 35 -6.48 6.75 -5.27
N ASP A 36 -7.36 5.91 -5.81
CA ASP A 36 -8.77 6.21 -6.02
C ASP A 36 -9.48 6.38 -4.66
N ALA A 37 -9.76 7.62 -4.29
CA ALA A 37 -10.60 7.97 -3.14
C ALA A 37 -12.02 8.23 -3.65
N PRO A 38 -13.08 7.91 -2.88
CA PRO A 38 -14.43 8.27 -3.27
C PRO A 38 -14.54 9.79 -3.42
N SER A 39 -14.55 10.27 -4.66
CA SER A 39 -14.84 11.68 -4.97
C SER A 39 -16.36 11.84 -4.84
N PRO A 40 -16.88 12.73 -3.98
CA PRO A 40 -18.32 12.94 -3.93
C PRO A 40 -18.82 13.42 -5.29
N GLY A 41 -19.80 12.70 -5.83
CA GLY A 41 -20.51 13.08 -7.05
C GLY A 41 -21.16 14.43 -6.86
N ARG A 42 -20.59 15.45 -7.50
CA ARG A 42 -21.09 16.82 -7.57
C ARG A 42 -21.29 17.20 -9.02
N THR A 43 -22.28 18.05 -9.28
CA THR A 43 -22.67 18.47 -10.63
C THR A 43 -21.48 19.07 -11.41
N ARG A 44 -21.58 19.13 -12.75
CA ARG A 44 -20.52 19.70 -13.59
C ARG A 44 -20.13 21.14 -13.18
N ALA A 45 -21.12 21.95 -12.79
CA ALA A 45 -20.89 23.33 -12.36
C ALA A 45 -20.08 23.41 -11.06
N GLU A 46 -20.47 22.62 -10.05
CA GLU A 46 -19.75 22.56 -8.77
C GLU A 46 -18.32 22.01 -8.95
N ARG A 47 -18.13 21.07 -9.88
CA ARG A 47 -16.79 20.55 -10.20
C ARG A 47 -15.91 21.60 -10.84
N ASN A 48 -16.44 22.46 -11.71
CA ASN A 48 -15.68 23.56 -12.31
C ASN A 48 -15.26 24.60 -11.26
N GLU A 49 -16.17 24.99 -10.36
CA GLU A 49 -15.86 25.93 -9.27
C GLU A 49 -14.81 25.36 -8.29
N LEU A 50 -14.90 24.07 -7.98
CA LEU A 50 -13.91 23.36 -7.18
C LEU A 50 -12.52 23.39 -7.84
N VAL A 51 -12.43 23.06 -9.13
CA VAL A 51 -11.17 23.08 -9.89
C VAL A 51 -10.56 24.48 -9.89
N TRP A 52 -11.37 25.52 -10.12
CA TRP A 52 -10.89 26.91 -10.09
C TRP A 52 -10.29 27.29 -8.74
N ARG A 53 -10.98 27.00 -7.63
CA ARG A 53 -10.48 27.26 -6.28
C ARG A 53 -9.19 26.52 -5.97
N VAL A 54 -9.10 25.25 -6.36
CA VAL A 54 -7.90 24.44 -6.17
C VAL A 54 -6.72 25.02 -6.94
N LEU A 55 -6.89 25.37 -8.22
CA LEU A 55 -5.81 25.95 -9.00
C LEU A 55 -5.36 27.31 -8.45
N ASP A 56 -6.29 28.10 -7.91
CA ASP A 56 -5.96 29.36 -7.25
C ASP A 56 -5.15 29.17 -5.97
N ASP A 57 -5.53 28.22 -5.10
CA ASP A 57 -4.75 27.88 -3.89
C ASP A 57 -3.33 27.40 -4.25
N LEU A 58 -3.21 26.54 -5.27
CA LEU A 58 -1.92 26.08 -5.77
C LEU A 58 -1.04 27.25 -6.27
N ARG A 59 -1.63 28.30 -6.88
CA ARG A 59 -0.87 29.51 -7.26
C ARG A 59 -0.38 30.27 -6.03
N HIS A 60 -1.24 30.48 -5.04
CA HIS A 60 -0.88 31.16 -3.80
C HIS A 60 0.26 30.45 -3.07
N ARG A 61 0.32 29.12 -3.17
CA ARG A 61 1.38 28.29 -2.59
C ARG A 61 2.61 28.13 -3.49
N GLY A 62 2.65 28.77 -4.65
CA GLY A 62 3.76 28.68 -5.61
C GLY A 62 3.89 27.32 -6.30
N LEU A 63 2.88 26.46 -6.18
CA LEU A 63 2.82 25.13 -6.81
C LEU A 63 2.28 25.17 -8.24
N LEU A 64 1.72 26.30 -8.67
CA LEU A 64 1.27 26.56 -10.04
C LEU A 64 1.76 27.96 -10.47
N ARG A 65 2.41 28.07 -11.63
CA ARG A 65 2.79 29.35 -12.26
C ARG A 65 2.19 29.41 -13.66
N GLY A 66 1.28 30.35 -13.89
CA GLY A 66 0.48 30.39 -15.12
C GLY A 66 -0.35 29.10 -15.27
N ARG A 67 0.07 28.22 -16.18
CA ARG A 67 -0.50 26.88 -16.40
C ARG A 67 0.43 25.74 -15.96
N ASP A 68 1.65 26.05 -15.55
CA ASP A 68 2.71 25.07 -15.28
C ASP A 68 2.76 24.75 -13.79
N LEU A 69 2.52 23.48 -13.46
CA LEU A 69 2.70 22.98 -12.10
C LEU A 69 4.20 22.95 -11.75
N HIS A 70 4.49 23.05 -10.45
CA HIS A 70 5.85 22.98 -9.93
C HIS A 70 6.58 21.73 -10.45
N PRO A 71 7.84 21.82 -10.91
CA PRO A 71 8.57 20.70 -11.52
C PRO A 71 8.59 19.43 -10.65
N ASP A 72 8.81 19.57 -9.34
CA ASP A 72 8.81 18.42 -8.41
C ASP A 72 7.44 17.73 -8.31
N LEU A 73 6.36 18.52 -8.40
CA LEU A 73 4.99 17.99 -8.39
C LEU A 73 4.71 17.25 -9.71
N VAL A 74 5.11 17.82 -10.85
CA VAL A 74 5.02 17.16 -12.16
C VAL A 74 5.81 15.86 -12.17
N ALA A 75 7.05 15.87 -11.69
CA ALA A 75 7.91 14.69 -11.64
C ALA A 75 7.30 13.59 -10.75
N GLY A 76 6.82 13.93 -9.56
CA GLY A 76 6.18 12.99 -8.65
C GLY A 76 4.90 12.38 -9.22
N LEU A 77 3.98 13.20 -9.72
CA LEU A 77 2.72 12.72 -10.32
C LEU A 77 2.97 11.86 -11.56
N THR A 78 3.92 12.28 -12.41
CA THR A 78 4.29 11.52 -13.60
C THR A 78 4.91 10.18 -13.23
N ALA A 79 5.76 10.10 -12.20
CA ALA A 79 6.34 8.84 -11.75
C ALA A 79 5.28 7.88 -11.17
N LEU A 80 4.26 8.39 -10.46
CA LEU A 80 3.13 7.57 -9.98
C LEU A 80 2.28 6.97 -11.11
N ALA A 81 2.15 7.70 -12.23
CA ALA A 81 1.39 7.29 -13.40
C ALA A 81 2.20 6.41 -14.37
N ARG A 82 3.46 6.78 -14.61
CA ARG A 82 4.34 6.20 -15.62
C ARG A 82 5.56 5.57 -14.95
N PHE A 83 5.35 4.43 -14.33
CA PHE A 83 6.35 3.68 -13.57
C PHE A 83 6.91 2.48 -14.33
N SER A 84 8.13 2.06 -14.00
CA SER A 84 8.66 0.73 -14.33
C SER A 84 8.12 -0.32 -13.37
N TRP A 85 8.08 0.02 -12.08
CA TRP A 85 7.47 -0.78 -11.02
C TRP A 85 6.88 0.13 -9.93
N ALA A 86 5.88 -0.38 -9.23
CA ALA A 86 5.23 0.30 -8.12
C ALA A 86 4.87 -0.69 -7.01
N VAL A 87 4.89 -0.23 -5.77
CA VAL A 87 4.40 -0.94 -4.59
C VAL A 87 3.22 -0.14 -4.01
N ASP A 88 2.05 -0.76 -4.04
CA ASP A 88 0.82 -0.26 -3.44
C ASP A 88 0.70 -0.80 -2.02
N ALA A 89 0.57 0.08 -1.03
CA ALA A 89 0.38 -0.30 0.36
C ALA A 89 -1.01 0.11 0.86
N ARG A 90 -1.62 -0.77 1.65
CA ARG A 90 -2.82 -0.48 2.45
C ARG A 90 -2.56 -0.91 3.88
N VAL A 91 -2.81 -0.02 4.83
CA VAL A 91 -2.71 -0.32 6.27
C VAL A 91 -4.02 0.08 6.93
N LEU A 92 -4.58 -0.85 7.69
CA LEU A 92 -5.82 -0.72 8.43
C LEU A 92 -5.56 -1.07 9.90
N GLY A 93 -5.84 -0.15 10.80
CA GLY A 93 -5.73 -0.33 12.24
C GLY A 93 -6.00 0.99 12.95
N ALA A 94 -5.21 1.31 13.97
CA ALA A 94 -5.21 2.63 14.61
C ALA A 94 -4.91 3.75 13.60
N ARG A 95 -4.01 3.47 12.64
CA ARG A 95 -3.79 4.31 11.45
C ARG A 95 -4.46 3.68 10.24
N ARG A 96 -5.06 4.53 9.41
CA ARG A 96 -5.64 4.14 8.13
C ARG A 96 -4.94 4.92 7.04
N LEU A 97 -4.09 4.24 6.28
CA LEU A 97 -3.37 4.87 5.19
C LEU A 97 -3.35 3.99 3.94
N ARG A 98 -3.21 4.68 2.81
CA ARG A 98 -2.94 4.08 1.50
C ARG A 98 -1.68 4.73 0.98
N ALA A 99 -0.84 3.99 0.29
CA ALA A 99 0.35 4.57 -0.30
C ALA A 99 0.70 3.90 -1.62
N ARG A 100 1.44 4.63 -2.43
CA ARG A 100 2.11 4.11 -3.62
C ARG A 100 3.55 4.59 -3.64
N ALA A 101 4.48 3.65 -3.61
CA ALA A 101 5.85 3.87 -4.03
C ALA A 101 5.97 3.53 -5.51
N ALA A 102 6.55 4.41 -6.33
CA ALA A 102 6.71 4.18 -7.76
C ALA A 102 8.11 4.60 -8.22
N ALA A 103 8.71 3.80 -9.10
CA ALA A 103 10.03 4.07 -9.67
C ALA A 103 10.01 4.10 -11.19
N THR A 104 10.75 5.05 -11.77
CA THR A 104 10.98 5.20 -13.20
C THR A 104 12.44 5.52 -13.46
N GLY A 105 13.19 4.52 -13.94
CA GLY A 105 14.64 4.64 -14.12
C GLY A 105 15.34 4.95 -12.80
N ARG A 106 15.95 6.14 -12.69
CA ARG A 106 16.67 6.62 -11.49
C ARG A 106 15.83 7.47 -10.54
N HIS A 107 14.55 7.70 -10.86
CA HIS A 107 13.67 8.55 -10.06
C HIS A 107 12.65 7.68 -9.32
N GLY A 108 12.39 8.01 -8.06
CA GLY A 108 11.38 7.36 -7.23
C GLY A 108 10.53 8.39 -6.51
N VAL A 109 9.29 8.01 -6.23
CA VAL A 109 8.35 8.80 -5.42
C VAL A 109 7.56 7.89 -4.51
N LEU A 110 7.39 8.31 -3.26
CA LEU A 110 6.43 7.73 -2.33
C LEU A 110 5.30 8.73 -2.11
N ALA A 111 4.09 8.29 -2.38
CA ALA A 111 2.88 9.05 -2.16
C ALA A 111 2.06 8.37 -1.05
N VAL A 112 1.70 9.11 0.01
CA VAL A 112 1.01 8.60 1.20
C VAL A 112 -0.28 9.37 1.43
N TRP A 113 -1.40 8.66 1.48
CA TRP A 113 -2.73 9.17 1.82
C TRP A 113 -3.07 8.82 3.26
N GLU A 114 -3.31 9.83 4.08
CA GLU A 114 -3.81 9.70 5.45
C GLU A 114 -4.92 10.74 5.63
N GLY A 115 -6.16 10.27 5.81
CA GLY A 115 -7.34 11.15 5.76
C GLY A 115 -7.57 11.75 4.37
N ASP A 116 -7.69 13.06 4.30
CA ASP A 116 -7.89 13.88 3.09
C ASP A 116 -6.60 14.52 2.59
N VAL A 117 -5.44 14.08 3.10
CA VAL A 117 -4.12 14.63 2.75
C VAL A 117 -3.28 13.60 2.01
N VAL A 118 -2.51 14.10 1.03
CA VAL A 118 -1.53 13.35 0.23
C VAL A 118 -0.16 13.97 0.42
N ALA A 119 0.80 13.20 0.93
CA ALA A 119 2.20 13.60 0.98
C ALA A 119 2.98 12.93 -0.16
N LEU A 120 3.62 13.73 -1.01
CA LEU A 120 4.52 13.29 -2.08
C LEU A 120 5.97 13.50 -1.66
N ARG A 121 6.74 12.42 -1.61
CA ARG A 121 8.15 12.42 -1.21
C ARG A 121 9.00 11.81 -2.32
N PRO A 122 9.86 12.60 -2.99
CA PRO A 122 10.90 12.06 -3.85
C PRO A 122 11.85 11.18 -3.04
N LEU A 123 12.18 9.99 -3.56
CA LEU A 123 13.08 9.05 -2.92
C LEU A 123 13.92 8.34 -3.98
N PRO A 124 15.16 7.94 -3.68
CA PRO A 124 15.90 7.11 -4.60
C PRO A 124 15.21 5.73 -4.73
N PRO A 125 15.19 5.11 -5.92
CA PRO A 125 14.44 3.88 -6.16
C PRO A 125 14.76 2.72 -5.22
N ASP A 126 16.00 2.61 -4.76
CA ASP A 126 16.48 1.59 -3.84
C ASP A 126 15.95 1.76 -2.39
N ALA A 127 15.59 2.99 -1.99
CA ALA A 127 14.98 3.26 -0.68
C ALA A 127 13.47 3.01 -0.64
N LEU A 128 12.79 3.00 -1.79
CA LEU A 128 11.32 2.97 -1.87
C LEU A 128 10.68 1.77 -1.16
N VAL A 129 11.25 0.57 -1.32
CA VAL A 129 10.70 -0.65 -0.70
C VAL A 129 10.78 -0.58 0.82
N ALA A 130 11.91 -0.12 1.36
CA ALA A 130 12.07 0.05 2.80
C ALA A 130 11.10 1.13 3.33
N GLU A 131 11.02 2.27 2.66
CA GLU A 131 10.18 3.41 3.07
C GLU A 131 8.69 3.09 3.01
N VAL A 132 8.21 2.38 1.98
CA VAL A 132 6.80 2.00 1.90
C VAL A 132 6.44 0.96 2.97
N VAL A 133 7.35 0.02 3.28
CA VAL A 133 7.14 -0.99 4.34
C VAL A 133 7.14 -0.34 5.72
N ARG A 134 7.93 0.70 5.97
CA ARG A 134 7.90 1.47 7.22
C ARG A 134 6.53 2.07 7.54
N LEU A 135 5.67 2.28 6.54
CA LEU A 135 4.30 2.74 6.77
C LEU A 135 3.43 1.74 7.54
N ALA A 136 3.85 0.47 7.62
CA ALA A 136 3.25 -0.51 8.53
C ALA A 136 3.35 -0.09 10.00
N GLY A 137 4.22 0.86 10.33
CA GLY A 137 4.49 1.29 11.71
C GLY A 137 5.43 0.35 12.45
N ASP A 138 5.81 0.77 13.64
CA ASP A 138 6.70 0.03 14.52
C ASP A 138 5.91 -1.04 15.30
N ALA A 139 6.40 -2.27 15.26
CA ALA A 139 5.87 -3.38 16.03
C ALA A 139 7.02 -4.35 16.36
N PRO A 140 7.03 -4.97 17.56
CA PRO A 140 8.01 -6.02 17.85
C PRO A 140 7.76 -7.22 16.94
N THR A 141 8.78 -8.05 16.73
CA THR A 141 8.61 -9.33 16.03
C THR A 141 7.62 -10.21 16.77
N GLY A 142 6.69 -10.81 16.04
CA GLY A 142 5.72 -11.76 16.57
C GLY A 142 6.35 -12.92 17.35
N ARG A 143 5.56 -13.59 18.18
CA ARG A 143 5.92 -14.88 18.78
C ARG A 143 5.35 -16.04 17.97
N GLY A 144 6.03 -17.19 18.04
CA GLY A 144 5.60 -18.45 17.40
C GLY A 144 6.58 -18.96 16.36
N GLY A 145 6.29 -20.16 15.82
CA GLY A 145 6.99 -20.71 14.66
C GLY A 145 6.20 -20.48 13.38
N SER A 146 6.87 -20.63 12.23
CA SER A 146 6.20 -20.66 10.92
C SER A 146 5.16 -21.78 10.88
N ALA A 147 3.98 -21.49 10.35
CA ALA A 147 2.88 -22.43 10.19
C ALA A 147 2.30 -22.34 8.78
N ASN A 148 1.91 -23.47 8.22
CA ASN A 148 1.40 -23.56 6.85
C ASN A 148 0.02 -24.21 6.82
N VAL A 149 -0.91 -23.59 6.13
CA VAL A 149 -2.24 -24.16 5.86
C VAL A 149 -2.59 -24.00 4.39
N ARG A 150 -3.47 -24.85 3.86
CA ARG A 150 -4.00 -24.64 2.52
C ARG A 150 -4.79 -23.33 2.46
N ALA A 151 -4.55 -22.56 1.40
CA ALA A 151 -5.21 -21.27 1.16
C ALA A 151 -6.73 -21.42 1.11
N ALA A 152 -7.22 -22.44 0.40
CA ALA A 152 -8.65 -22.74 0.31
C ALA A 152 -9.28 -23.05 1.68
N SER A 153 -8.55 -23.76 2.56
CA SER A 153 -9.01 -24.05 3.92
C SER A 153 -9.14 -22.78 4.75
N LEU A 154 -8.15 -21.89 4.70
CA LEU A 154 -8.18 -20.62 5.41
C LEU A 154 -9.29 -19.70 4.90
N ASP A 155 -9.42 -19.55 3.58
CA ASP A 155 -10.46 -18.71 2.98
C ASP A 155 -11.86 -19.21 3.36
N ALA A 156 -12.08 -20.52 3.29
CA ALA A 156 -13.35 -21.14 3.68
C ALA A 156 -13.62 -21.05 5.20
N ALA A 157 -12.59 -21.06 6.04
CA ALA A 157 -12.74 -20.87 7.48
C ALA A 157 -13.12 -19.42 7.82
N VAL A 158 -12.49 -18.44 7.17
CA VAL A 158 -12.79 -17.01 7.34
C VAL A 158 -14.18 -16.67 6.79
N ALA A 159 -14.55 -17.18 5.60
CA ALA A 159 -15.84 -16.92 4.99
C ALA A 159 -17.04 -17.48 5.78
N ALA A 160 -16.83 -18.53 6.57
CA ALA A 160 -17.85 -19.11 7.44
C ALA A 160 -18.21 -18.22 8.65
N GLY A 161 -17.62 -17.02 8.76
CA GLY A 161 -17.91 -16.09 9.85
C GLY A 161 -17.39 -16.55 11.21
N GLY A 162 -16.46 -17.52 11.23
CA GLY A 162 -15.83 -17.96 12.46
C GLY A 162 -15.08 -16.80 13.09
N ASP A 163 -15.33 -16.55 14.37
CA ASP A 163 -14.43 -15.73 15.16
C ASP A 163 -13.01 -16.34 15.12
N LEU A 164 -12.02 -15.54 15.52
CA LEU A 164 -10.65 -16.05 15.62
C LEU A 164 -10.50 -17.12 16.73
N ASP A 165 -11.50 -17.27 17.60
CA ASP A 165 -11.53 -18.29 18.65
C ASP A 165 -11.81 -19.69 18.09
N GLY A 166 -12.67 -19.81 17.08
CA GLY A 166 -13.01 -21.03 16.36
C GLY A 166 -12.10 -21.34 15.18
N LEU A 167 -11.19 -20.44 14.80
CA LEU A 167 -10.36 -20.59 13.60
C LEU A 167 -9.55 -21.91 13.59
N ALA A 168 -8.96 -22.29 14.72
CA ALA A 168 -8.20 -23.55 14.81
C ALA A 168 -9.09 -24.77 14.52
N ALA A 169 -10.25 -24.85 15.18
CA ALA A 169 -11.21 -25.93 14.99
C ALA A 169 -11.75 -25.95 13.54
N ALA A 170 -12.00 -24.79 12.95
CA ALA A 170 -12.46 -24.67 11.57
C ALA A 170 -11.42 -25.16 10.55
N LEU A 171 -10.12 -24.91 10.79
CA LEU A 171 -9.02 -25.41 9.98
C LEU A 171 -8.81 -26.93 10.17
N GLU A 172 -8.86 -27.41 11.42
CA GLU A 172 -8.77 -28.84 11.74
C GLU A 172 -9.92 -29.63 11.08
N ALA A 173 -11.15 -29.14 11.16
CA ALA A 173 -12.33 -29.74 10.51
C ALA A 173 -12.21 -29.78 8.97
N ARG A 174 -11.35 -28.93 8.39
CA ARG A 174 -11.05 -28.90 6.95
C ARG A 174 -9.85 -29.77 6.58
N GLY A 175 -9.25 -30.49 7.53
CA GLY A 175 -8.14 -31.42 7.32
C GLY A 175 -6.75 -30.78 7.41
N GLU A 176 -6.63 -29.57 7.95
CA GLU A 176 -5.31 -29.02 8.29
C GLU A 176 -4.72 -29.75 9.50
N ARG A 177 -3.38 -29.80 9.59
CA ARG A 177 -2.71 -30.41 10.74
C ARG A 177 -3.05 -29.61 12.02
N PRO A 178 -3.40 -30.27 13.13
CA PRO A 178 -3.75 -29.56 14.37
C PRO A 178 -2.66 -28.60 14.87
N ALA A 179 -1.39 -28.97 14.70
CA ALA A 179 -0.26 -28.11 15.07
C ALA A 179 -0.25 -26.79 14.27
N ASP A 180 -0.40 -26.86 12.95
CA ASP A 180 -0.43 -25.70 12.05
C ASP A 180 -1.69 -24.87 12.25
N ALA A 181 -2.87 -25.51 12.33
CA ALA A 181 -4.14 -24.86 12.57
C ALA A 181 -4.13 -24.01 13.85
N ARG A 182 -3.64 -24.59 14.96
CA ARG A 182 -3.51 -23.89 16.24
C ARG A 182 -2.44 -22.81 16.20
N ALA A 183 -1.34 -23.01 15.48
CA ALA A 183 -0.30 -22.00 15.33
C ALA A 183 -0.80 -20.78 14.53
N VAL A 184 -1.48 -21.00 13.41
CA VAL A 184 -2.12 -19.92 12.63
C VAL A 184 -3.15 -19.18 13.49
N ALA A 185 -4.05 -19.89 14.17
CA ALA A 185 -5.06 -19.25 15.02
C ALA A 185 -4.44 -18.40 16.13
N ARG A 186 -3.40 -18.91 16.81
CA ARG A 186 -2.66 -18.14 17.83
C ARG A 186 -1.99 -16.89 17.26
N MET A 187 -1.35 -17.00 16.09
CA MET A 187 -0.67 -15.86 15.47
C MET A 187 -1.63 -14.83 14.90
N CYS A 188 -2.88 -15.18 14.59
CA CYS A 188 -3.88 -14.25 14.06
C CYS A 188 -4.80 -13.62 15.13
N ARG A 189 -4.82 -14.19 16.35
CA ARG A 189 -5.64 -13.73 17.47
C ARG A 189 -5.37 -12.26 17.80
N ASP A 190 -6.44 -11.51 18.06
CA ASP A 190 -6.40 -10.09 18.45
C ASP A 190 -5.63 -9.18 17.47
N ALA A 191 -5.62 -9.53 16.18
CA ALA A 191 -5.00 -8.72 15.14
C ALA A 191 -5.68 -7.35 15.03
N HIS A 192 -4.97 -6.30 15.46
CA HIS A 192 -5.46 -4.92 15.58
C HIS A 192 -4.96 -4.01 14.46
N THR A 193 -3.83 -4.35 13.84
CA THR A 193 -3.33 -3.71 12.60
C THR A 193 -3.15 -4.78 11.54
N ARG A 194 -3.53 -4.47 10.30
CA ARG A 194 -3.40 -5.37 9.15
C ARG A 194 -2.99 -4.53 7.94
N GLY A 195 -2.20 -5.12 7.06
CA GLY A 195 -1.86 -4.43 5.82
C GLY A 195 -1.37 -5.35 4.73
N GLN A 196 -1.30 -4.79 3.53
CA GLN A 196 -0.92 -5.50 2.33
C GLN A 196 -0.06 -4.61 1.44
N PHE A 197 0.96 -5.23 0.85
CA PHE A 197 1.80 -4.66 -0.18
C PHE A 197 1.57 -5.44 -1.49
N GLY A 198 1.01 -4.75 -2.48
CA GLY A 198 0.84 -5.26 -3.83
C GLY A 198 1.89 -4.65 -4.75
N VAL A 199 2.46 -5.45 -5.63
CA VAL A 199 3.45 -4.98 -6.61
C VAL A 199 2.79 -4.88 -7.97
N ARG A 200 3.15 -3.84 -8.72
CA ARG A 200 2.79 -3.67 -10.13
C ARG A 200 4.04 -3.39 -10.95
N VAL A 201 4.07 -3.87 -12.18
CA VAL A 201 5.14 -3.60 -13.15
C VAL A 201 4.55 -3.19 -14.49
N THR A 202 5.26 -2.36 -15.23
CA THR A 202 4.87 -2.00 -16.60
C THR A 202 5.55 -2.95 -17.57
N GLY A 203 4.74 -3.68 -18.35
CA GLY A 203 5.21 -4.60 -19.37
C GLY A 203 5.84 -3.90 -20.57
N ARG A 204 6.46 -4.67 -21.46
CA ARG A 204 7.03 -4.15 -22.73
C ARG A 204 6.00 -3.49 -23.65
N ASP A 205 4.72 -3.86 -23.52
CA ASP A 205 3.58 -3.26 -24.22
C ASP A 205 3.11 -1.94 -23.58
N GLY A 206 3.81 -1.47 -22.53
CA GLY A 206 3.46 -0.25 -21.81
C GLY A 206 2.27 -0.40 -20.85
N ARG A 207 1.73 -1.62 -20.66
CA ARG A 207 0.58 -1.86 -19.79
C ARG A 207 0.99 -2.28 -18.38
N PRO A 208 0.38 -1.71 -17.32
CA PRO A 208 0.68 -2.10 -15.95
C PRO A 208 0.01 -3.44 -15.61
N ARG A 209 0.78 -4.36 -15.01
CA ARG A 209 0.34 -5.68 -14.55
C ARG A 209 0.63 -5.84 -13.07
N SER A 210 -0.30 -6.45 -12.34
CA SER A 210 -0.09 -6.78 -10.93
C SER A 210 0.73 -8.06 -10.81
N ALA A 211 1.63 -8.12 -9.83
CA ALA A 211 2.28 -9.36 -9.46
C ALA A 211 1.23 -10.39 -8.97
N PRO A 212 1.45 -11.70 -9.17
CA PRO A 212 0.47 -12.73 -8.82
C PRO A 212 0.29 -12.92 -7.31
N ARG A 213 1.19 -12.36 -6.49
CA ARG A 213 1.13 -12.43 -5.03
C ARG A 213 1.28 -11.06 -4.38
N VAL A 214 0.67 -10.94 -3.20
CA VAL A 214 0.82 -9.80 -2.29
C VAL A 214 1.59 -10.23 -1.04
N VAL A 215 2.27 -9.29 -0.40
CA VAL A 215 2.88 -9.50 0.92
C VAL A 215 1.94 -8.90 1.95
N ALA A 216 1.33 -9.73 2.78
CA ALA A 216 0.39 -9.27 3.81
C ALA A 216 1.03 -9.35 5.19
N PHE A 217 0.62 -8.49 6.11
CA PHE A 217 1.05 -8.54 7.50
C PHE A 217 -0.10 -8.22 8.43
N HIS A 218 0.06 -8.60 9.68
CA HIS A 218 -0.80 -8.15 10.76
C HIS A 218 -0.01 -8.04 12.06
N ASP A 219 -0.45 -7.15 12.93
CA ASP A 219 0.11 -6.96 14.25
C ASP A 219 -0.89 -7.44 15.29
N THR A 220 -0.37 -8.18 16.27
CA THR A 220 -1.09 -8.68 17.44
C THR A 220 -0.42 -8.17 18.71
N PRO A 221 -1.01 -8.34 19.90
CA PRO A 221 -0.29 -8.09 21.16
C PRO A 221 1.01 -8.89 21.29
N ALA A 222 1.15 -10.01 20.56
CA ALA A 222 2.38 -10.82 20.53
C ALA A 222 3.43 -10.31 19.53
N GLY A 223 3.13 -9.27 18.75
CA GLY A 223 4.00 -8.68 17.72
C GLY A 223 3.51 -8.88 16.29
N ARG A 224 4.36 -8.51 15.34
CA ARG A 224 4.11 -8.56 13.89
C ARG A 224 4.31 -9.94 13.31
N HIS A 225 3.35 -10.34 12.49
CA HIS A 225 3.39 -11.56 11.70
C HIS A 225 3.21 -11.21 10.22
N LEU A 226 3.95 -11.93 9.40
CA LEU A 226 3.88 -11.91 7.94
C LEU A 226 2.95 -13.03 7.48
N GLN A 227 2.20 -12.78 6.41
CA GLN A 227 1.38 -13.76 5.70
C GLN A 227 1.82 -13.82 4.23
N LEU A 228 2.23 -15.00 3.79
CA LEU A 228 2.65 -15.25 2.40
C LEU A 228 1.69 -16.24 1.75
N ARG A 229 1.22 -15.92 0.54
CA ARG A 229 0.41 -16.82 -0.29
C ARG A 229 1.21 -17.27 -1.50
N ARG A 230 1.46 -18.58 -1.62
CA ARG A 230 2.23 -19.16 -2.73
C ARG A 230 1.77 -20.59 -3.01
N GLY A 231 1.51 -20.90 -4.28
CA GLY A 231 1.22 -22.28 -4.72
C GLY A 231 0.04 -22.94 -4.00
N GLY A 232 -1.01 -22.18 -3.66
CA GLY A 232 -2.17 -22.70 -2.93
C GLY A 232 -2.00 -22.83 -1.41
N TRP A 233 -0.86 -22.37 -0.86
CA TRP A 233 -0.59 -22.36 0.57
C TRP A 233 -0.58 -20.94 1.15
N VAL A 234 -0.94 -20.83 2.42
CA VAL A 234 -0.73 -19.64 3.26
C VAL A 234 0.29 -20.01 4.33
N THR A 235 1.39 -19.27 4.37
CA THR A 235 2.39 -19.34 5.45
C THR A 235 2.21 -18.14 6.37
N VAL A 236 2.07 -18.38 7.67
CA VAL A 236 2.08 -17.34 8.70
C VAL A 236 3.34 -17.53 9.55
N LEU A 237 4.08 -16.45 9.76
CA LEU A 237 5.32 -16.48 10.54
C LEU A 237 5.59 -15.11 11.18
N PRO A 238 6.27 -15.05 12.34
CA PRO A 238 6.78 -13.79 12.86
C PRO A 238 7.70 -13.08 11.88
N ALA A 239 7.64 -11.75 11.85
CA ALA A 239 8.53 -10.99 10.97
C ALA A 239 8.86 -9.58 11.50
N THR A 240 10.08 -9.16 11.23
CA THR A 240 10.54 -7.77 11.37
C THR A 240 10.15 -6.94 10.14
N ALA A 241 10.15 -5.60 10.26
CA ALA A 241 10.01 -4.72 9.10
C ALA A 241 11.04 -4.99 7.99
N ALA A 242 12.29 -5.36 8.36
CA ALA A 242 13.32 -5.73 7.39
C ALA A 242 12.95 -7.01 6.63
N GLN A 243 12.39 -8.02 7.30
CA GLN A 243 11.92 -9.24 6.64
C GLN A 243 10.72 -8.98 5.73
N LEU A 244 9.81 -8.07 6.11
CA LEU A 244 8.73 -7.61 5.21
C LEU A 244 9.31 -6.95 3.96
N ALA A 245 10.29 -6.05 4.12
CA ALA A 245 10.93 -5.35 3.00
C ALA A 245 11.64 -6.33 2.05
N VAL A 246 12.34 -7.34 2.58
CA VAL A 246 12.94 -8.40 1.77
C VAL A 246 11.88 -9.15 0.96
N GLN A 247 10.74 -9.50 1.56
CA GLN A 247 9.66 -10.19 0.85
C GLN A 247 9.02 -9.32 -0.24
N VAL A 248 8.81 -8.03 0.02
CA VAL A 248 8.30 -7.08 -0.99
C VAL A 248 9.30 -6.92 -2.13
N GLY A 249 10.60 -6.78 -1.83
CA GLY A 249 11.67 -6.71 -2.82
C GLY A 249 11.71 -7.93 -3.73
N GLN A 250 11.58 -9.14 -3.15
CA GLN A 250 11.49 -10.37 -3.92
C GLN A 250 10.30 -10.37 -4.89
N VAL A 251 9.13 -9.86 -4.50
CA VAL A 251 7.98 -9.74 -5.41
C VAL A 251 8.27 -8.74 -6.54
N VAL A 252 8.96 -7.64 -6.25
CA VAL A 252 9.39 -6.67 -7.26
C VAL A 252 10.32 -7.33 -8.27
N ASP A 253 11.34 -8.05 -7.81
CA ASP A 253 12.31 -8.72 -8.67
C ASP A 253 11.65 -9.82 -9.53
N GLU A 254 10.80 -10.65 -8.91
CA GLU A 254 10.00 -11.68 -9.60
C GLU A 254 9.12 -11.05 -10.69
N ALA A 255 8.44 -9.95 -10.39
CA ALA A 255 7.56 -9.28 -11.36
C ALA A 255 8.34 -8.64 -12.50
N LEU A 256 9.50 -8.04 -12.22
CA LEU A 256 10.37 -7.45 -13.25
C LEU A 256 11.02 -8.49 -14.16
N ALA A 257 11.26 -9.71 -13.67
CA ALA A 257 11.82 -10.80 -14.47
C ALA A 257 10.86 -11.32 -15.57
N VAL A 258 9.55 -11.11 -15.42
CA VAL A 258 8.50 -11.63 -16.32
C VAL A 258 7.89 -10.53 -17.23
N ARG A 259 8.54 -9.35 -17.34
CA ARG A 259 8.00 -8.16 -18.03
C ARG A 259 8.14 -8.12 -19.56
#